data_AF-A0AAW4VNJ6-F1
#
_entry.id   AF-A0AAW4VNJ6-F1
#
_cell.length_a   1.000
_cell.length_b   1.000
_cell.length_c   1.000
_cell.angle_alpha   90.00
_cell.angle_beta   90.00
_cell.angle_gamma   90.00
#
_symmetry.space_group_name_H-M   'P 1'
#
loop_
_entity.id
_entity.type
_entity.pdbx_description
1 polymer ?
#
loop_
_entity_poly.entity_id
_entity_poly.type
_entity_poly.pdbx_seq_one_letter_code
_entity_poly.pdbx_strand_id
1 'polypeptide(L)'
;MKKKKQTLLKLISSFAIIGMSITGIYAASYSYTQSDTVSSSVGSAKVKCSATYYSSGNTRWNRSWGTVSTNGLKATYISSTMTIPSDPYMNTTGTISMTNYNYKTANAKKTFKYKFDGSKVVGNY
;
A
#
# COMPACT_ATOMS: atom_id res chain seq x y z
N MET A 1 -50.33 15.48 47.52
CA MET A 1 -48.86 15.41 47.38
C MET A 1 -48.47 14.50 46.21
N LYS A 2 -48.11 15.05 45.04
CA LYS A 2 -47.53 14.29 43.91
C LYS A 2 -46.44 15.14 43.22
N LYS A 3 -45.26 15.26 43.85
CA LYS A 3 -44.09 15.94 43.27
C LYS A 3 -42.78 15.25 43.70
N LYS A 4 -42.58 13.96 43.40
CA LYS A 4 -41.29 13.29 43.67
C LYS A 4 -40.88 12.18 42.69
N LYS A 5 -41.55 12.02 41.54
CA LYS A 5 -41.22 10.96 40.55
C LYS A 5 -40.77 11.45 39.16
N GLN A 6 -40.73 12.76 38.89
CA GLN A 6 -40.30 13.26 37.58
C GLN A 6 -38.82 13.66 37.49
N THR A 7 -38.09 13.75 38.60
CA THR A 7 -36.69 14.20 38.58
C THR A 7 -35.71 13.07 38.28
N LEU A 8 -36.07 11.81 38.58
CA LEU A 8 -35.17 10.66 38.35
C LEU A 8 -35.14 10.23 36.88
N LEU A 9 -36.24 10.43 36.13
CA LEU A 9 -36.34 10.01 34.72
C LEU A 9 -35.61 10.96 33.76
N LYS A 10 -35.31 12.20 34.18
CA LYS A 10 -34.51 13.15 33.39
C LYS A 10 -33.00 12.99 33.58
N LEU A 11 -32.55 12.22 34.57
CA LEU A 11 -31.11 12.01 34.80
C LEU A 11 -30.54 10.86 33.95
N ILE A 12 -31.39 9.93 33.51
CA ILE A 12 -30.99 8.79 32.66
C ILE A 12 -30.88 9.21 31.18
N SER A 13 -31.65 10.21 30.73
CA SER A 13 -31.53 10.73 29.36
C SER A 13 -30.23 11.49 29.10
N SER A 14 -29.51 11.91 30.15
CA SER A 14 -28.22 12.61 30.02
C SER A 14 -27.02 11.66 29.92
N PHE A 15 -27.21 10.36 30.16
CA PHE A 15 -26.17 9.34 29.94
C PHE A 15 -26.28 8.64 28.57
N ALA A 16 -27.26 9.00 27.75
CA ALA A 16 -27.41 8.48 26.39
C ALA A 16 -26.71 9.34 25.31
N ILE A 17 -26.04 10.43 25.68
CA ILE A 17 -25.39 11.38 24.75
C ILE A 17 -23.89 11.54 25.05
N ILE A 18 -23.27 10.59 25.76
CA ILE A 18 -21.81 10.50 25.89
C ILE A 18 -21.43 9.07 25.49
N GLY A 19 -21.19 8.88 24.20
CA GLY A 19 -20.81 7.57 23.66
C GLY A 19 -20.87 7.46 22.14
N MET A 20 -21.59 8.36 21.46
CA MET A 20 -21.52 8.47 19.99
C MET A 20 -20.36 9.36 19.52
N SER A 21 -19.22 9.33 20.23
CA SER A 21 -17.98 9.93 19.76
C SER A 21 -16.87 8.88 19.74
N ILE A 22 -17.19 7.75 19.13
CA ILE A 22 -16.19 7.00 18.38
C ILE A 22 -16.83 6.81 17.01
N THR A 23 -16.90 7.88 16.22
CA THR A 23 -16.75 7.71 14.77
C THR A 23 -15.46 6.93 14.62
N GLY A 24 -15.58 5.61 14.50
CA GLY A 24 -14.46 4.72 14.32
C GLY A 24 -13.61 5.33 13.22
N ILE A 25 -12.36 5.65 13.53
CA ILE A 25 -11.40 5.91 12.48
C ILE A 25 -11.34 4.59 11.72
N TYR A 26 -12.13 4.47 10.67
CA TYR A 26 -12.08 3.32 9.79
C TYR A 26 -10.63 3.19 9.36
N ALA A 27 -10.08 1.97 9.45
CA ALA A 27 -8.79 1.66 8.90
C ALA A 27 -8.79 2.07 7.43
N ALA A 28 -8.14 3.19 7.11
CA ALA A 28 -8.04 3.69 5.76
C ALA A 28 -6.80 3.08 5.12
N SER A 29 -6.96 2.61 3.89
CA SER A 29 -5.83 2.16 3.08
C SER A 29 -5.69 3.04 1.85
N TYR A 30 -4.45 3.42 1.56
CA TYR A 30 -4.13 4.31 0.45
C TYR A 30 -3.13 3.61 -0.44
N SER A 31 -3.45 3.47 -1.72
CA SER A 31 -2.62 2.73 -2.67
C SER A 31 -2.19 3.60 -3.83
N TYR A 32 -0.96 3.38 -4.29
CA TYR A 32 -0.45 3.98 -5.53
C TYR A 32 0.33 2.94 -6.32
N THR A 33 0.15 2.96 -7.65
CA THR A 33 0.83 2.04 -8.55
C THR A 33 1.77 2.81 -9.46
N GLN A 34 3.05 2.43 -9.44
CA GLN A 34 4.04 2.89 -10.41
C GLN A 34 4.26 1.81 -11.46
N SER A 35 4.67 2.21 -12.65
CA SER A 35 5.08 1.29 -13.71
C SER A 35 6.29 1.84 -14.43
N ASP A 36 7.16 0.95 -14.87
CA ASP A 36 8.33 1.32 -15.67
C ASP A 36 8.77 0.16 -16.56
N THR A 37 9.48 0.50 -17.63
CA THR A 37 10.13 -0.47 -18.51
C THR A 37 11.52 -0.79 -17.99
N VAL A 38 11.79 -2.07 -17.77
CA VAL A 38 13.10 -2.57 -17.39
C VAL A 38 13.67 -3.33 -18.58
N SER A 39 14.80 -2.86 -19.10
CA SER A 39 15.50 -3.46 -20.23
C SER A 39 16.72 -4.25 -19.78
N SER A 40 17.07 -5.27 -20.55
CA SER A 40 18.25 -6.09 -20.38
C SER A 40 18.85 -6.45 -21.74
N SER A 41 19.96 -7.18 -21.75
CA SER A 41 20.59 -7.69 -22.97
C SER A 41 19.75 -8.74 -23.72
N VAL A 42 18.71 -9.30 -23.10
CA VAL A 42 17.89 -10.38 -23.69
C VAL A 42 16.46 -9.95 -24.05
N GLY A 43 16.07 -8.72 -23.73
CA GLY A 43 14.73 -8.17 -23.98
C GLY A 43 14.31 -7.16 -22.91
N SER A 44 13.03 -6.80 -22.89
CA SER A 44 12.49 -5.84 -21.93
C SER A 44 11.13 -6.27 -21.37
N ALA A 45 10.86 -5.86 -20.13
CA ALA A 45 9.60 -6.09 -19.45
C ALA A 45 9.07 -4.76 -18.88
N LYS A 46 7.80 -4.45 -19.15
CA LYS A 46 7.11 -3.38 -18.43
C LYS A 46 6.59 -3.97 -17.13
N VAL A 47 7.09 -3.49 -16.01
CA VAL A 47 6.69 -3.95 -14.67
C VAL A 47 5.86 -2.87 -13.98
N LYS A 48 4.99 -3.32 -13.08
CA LYS A 48 4.25 -2.46 -12.16
C LYS A 48 4.55 -2.86 -10.73
N CYS A 49 4.56 -1.88 -9.85
CA CYS A 49 4.57 -2.08 -8.42
C CYS A 49 3.46 -1.25 -7.82
N SER A 50 2.70 -1.82 -6.89
CA SER A 50 1.72 -1.10 -6.08
C SER A 50 2.22 -1.08 -4.65
N ALA A 51 2.11 0.06 -3.98
CA ALA A 51 2.29 0.14 -2.53
C ALA A 51 1.01 0.59 -1.87
N THR A 52 0.71 0.03 -0.71
CA THR A 52 -0.46 0.33 0.10
C THR A 52 0.00 0.75 1.50
N TYR A 53 -0.45 1.92 1.94
CA TYR A 53 -0.29 2.40 3.31
C TYR A 53 -1.55 2.13 4.12
N TYR A 54 -1.41 1.62 5.34
CA TYR A 54 -2.51 1.40 6.29
C TYR A 54 -2.45 2.42 7.43
N SER A 55 -3.53 3.18 7.63
CA SER A 55 -3.61 4.19 8.69
C SER A 55 -3.74 3.60 10.11
N SER A 56 -3.88 2.28 10.23
CA SER A 56 -3.96 1.55 11.48
C SER A 56 -3.34 0.16 11.36
N GLY A 57 -2.98 -0.44 12.50
CA GLY A 57 -2.35 -1.76 12.58
C GLY A 57 -0.82 -1.70 12.66
N ASN A 58 -0.20 -2.85 12.94
CA ASN A 58 1.25 -2.95 13.17
C ASN A 58 2.07 -2.81 11.88
N THR A 59 1.53 -3.25 10.75
CA THR A 59 2.18 -3.13 9.44
C THR A 59 1.63 -1.92 8.71
N ARG A 60 2.45 -0.86 8.60
CA ARG A 60 2.07 0.38 7.92
C ARG A 60 2.13 0.29 6.40
N TRP A 61 3.06 -0.50 5.86
CA TRP A 61 3.29 -0.61 4.42
C TRP A 61 3.17 -2.05 3.93
N ASN A 62 2.54 -2.21 2.77
CA ASN A 62 2.58 -3.42 1.97
C ASN A 62 2.82 -3.07 0.49
N ARG A 63 3.21 -4.06 -0.30
CA ARG A 63 3.49 -3.91 -1.72
C ARG A 63 3.09 -5.15 -2.52
N SER A 64 2.88 -4.93 -3.81
CA SER A 64 2.71 -6.00 -4.80
C SER A 64 3.49 -5.66 -6.06
N TRP A 65 4.01 -6.69 -6.73
CA TRP A 65 4.73 -6.58 -8.00
C TRP A 65 4.00 -7.37 -9.08
N GLY A 66 4.08 -6.88 -10.30
CA GLY A 66 3.58 -7.63 -11.46
C GLY A 66 4.26 -7.21 -12.75
N THR A 67 4.14 -8.08 -13.74
CA THR A 67 4.53 -7.79 -15.13
C THR A 67 3.29 -7.35 -15.89
N VAL A 68 3.40 -6.24 -16.63
CA VAL A 68 2.34 -5.67 -17.46
C VAL A 68 2.44 -6.20 -18.88
N SER A 69 3.64 -6.18 -19.44
CA SER A 69 3.93 -6.72 -20.76
C SER A 69 5.40 -7.10 -20.87
N THR A 70 5.69 -7.98 -21.82
CA THR A 70 7.04 -8.41 -22.16
C THR A 70 7.28 -8.22 -23.65
N ASN A 71 8.52 -7.93 -24.03
CA ASN A 71 8.94 -7.88 -25.42
C ASN A 71 10.21 -8.72 -25.62
N GLY A 72 10.14 -9.72 -26.51
CA GLY A 72 11.23 -10.65 -26.77
C GLY A 72 11.50 -11.68 -25.67
N LEU A 73 10.63 -11.77 -24.65
CA LEU A 73 10.82 -12.66 -23.50
C LEU A 73 9.85 -13.83 -23.53
N LYS A 74 10.36 -15.02 -23.19
CA LYS A 74 9.59 -16.24 -22.94
C LYS A 74 9.06 -16.28 -21.51
N ALA A 75 9.84 -15.81 -20.54
CA ALA A 75 9.46 -15.81 -19.13
C ALA A 75 10.01 -14.58 -18.39
N THR A 76 9.34 -14.21 -17.31
CA THR A 76 9.78 -13.14 -16.41
C THR A 76 9.42 -13.50 -14.98
N TYR A 77 10.39 -13.41 -14.07
CA TYR A 77 10.22 -13.64 -12.64
C TYR A 77 10.67 -12.41 -11.87
N ILE A 78 9.92 -12.04 -10.83
CA ILE A 78 10.22 -10.88 -10.00
C ILE A 78 10.38 -11.34 -8.57
N SER A 79 11.57 -11.17 -8.02
CA SER A 79 11.79 -11.19 -6.58
C SER A 79 11.97 -9.74 -6.10
N SER A 80 11.63 -9.45 -4.85
CA SER A 80 11.71 -8.06 -4.40
C SER A 80 12.03 -7.95 -2.92
N THR A 81 12.64 -6.83 -2.52
CA THR A 81 12.95 -6.49 -1.11
C THR A 81 12.38 -5.11 -0.75
N MET A 82 11.69 -5.02 0.39
CA MET A 82 11.07 -3.80 0.89
C MET A 82 11.95 -3.21 1.98
N THR A 83 12.08 -1.89 2.00
CA THR A 83 12.79 -1.15 3.04
C THR A 83 11.96 0.06 3.44
N ILE A 84 11.80 0.26 4.75
CA ILE A 84 11.11 1.40 5.33
C ILE A 84 12.19 2.21 6.07
N PRO A 85 12.83 3.20 5.42
CA PRO A 85 13.90 3.99 6.05
C PRO A 85 13.38 4.80 7.24
N SER A 86 12.18 5.37 7.11
CA SER A 86 11.43 6.06 8.16
C SER A 86 9.98 6.19 7.70
N ASP A 87 9.02 6.27 8.62
CA ASP A 87 7.66 6.67 8.25
C ASP A 87 7.67 8.17 7.86
N PRO A 88 6.96 8.63 6.81
CA PRO A 88 6.00 7.92 5.95
C PRO A 88 6.58 7.44 4.62
N TYR A 89 7.83 6.97 4.59
CA TYR A 89 8.58 6.62 3.38
C TYR A 89 8.80 5.11 3.23
N MET A 90 8.61 4.61 2.02
CA MET A 90 8.85 3.22 1.67
C MET A 90 9.58 3.11 0.32
N ASN A 91 10.57 2.22 0.29
CA ASN A 91 11.29 1.83 -0.91
C ASN A 91 11.07 0.34 -1.19
N THR A 92 10.97 -0.02 -2.47
CA THR A 92 10.89 -1.41 -2.90
C THR A 92 11.73 -1.62 -4.13
N THR A 93 12.70 -2.53 -4.03
CA THR A 93 13.56 -2.91 -5.14
C THR A 93 13.15 -4.29 -5.64
N GLY A 94 12.79 -4.39 -6.91
CA GLY A 94 12.58 -5.64 -7.62
C GLY A 94 13.85 -6.05 -8.36
N THR A 95 14.19 -7.33 -8.31
CA THR A 95 15.10 -7.98 -9.25
C THR A 95 14.25 -8.75 -10.25
N ILE A 96 14.33 -8.34 -11.51
CA ILE A 96 13.57 -8.89 -12.62
C ILE A 96 14.48 -9.84 -13.38
N SER A 97 14.22 -11.13 -13.27
CA SER A 97 14.88 -12.16 -14.07
C SER A 97 14.09 -12.40 -15.35
N MET A 98 14.76 -12.26 -16.48
CA MET A 98 14.16 -12.29 -17.82
C MET A 98 14.80 -13.42 -18.63
N THR A 99 13.99 -14.29 -19.21
CA THR A 99 14.47 -15.36 -20.11
C THR A 99 13.86 -15.18 -21.49
N ASN A 100 14.69 -15.14 -22.53
CA ASN A 100 14.21 -15.05 -23.91
C ASN A 100 13.88 -16.42 -24.53
N TYR A 101 13.39 -16.42 -25.76
CA TYR A 101 13.03 -17.67 -26.47
C TYR A 101 14.22 -18.57 -26.82
N ASN A 102 15.43 -18.02 -26.80
CA ASN A 102 16.69 -18.78 -26.93
C ASN A 102 17.22 -19.27 -25.57
N TYR A 103 16.40 -19.22 -24.50
CA TYR A 103 16.73 -19.64 -23.14
C TYR A 103 17.93 -18.91 -22.50
N LYS A 104 18.28 -17.72 -23.01
CA LYS A 104 19.25 -16.85 -22.35
C LYS A 104 18.55 -16.06 -21.25
N THR A 105 19.19 -15.97 -20.09
CA THR A 105 18.66 -15.26 -18.93
C THR A 105 19.50 -14.04 -18.59
N ALA A 106 18.85 -12.92 -18.28
CA ALA A 106 19.49 -11.73 -17.71
C ALA A 106 18.68 -11.22 -16.51
N ASN A 107 19.37 -10.54 -15.61
CA ASN A 107 18.75 -9.90 -14.45
C ASN A 107 18.90 -8.39 -14.55
N ALA A 108 17.84 -7.67 -14.23
CA ALA A 108 17.87 -6.22 -14.08
C ALA A 108 17.16 -5.82 -12.79
N LYS A 109 17.49 -4.64 -12.25
CA LYS A 109 16.90 -4.13 -11.01
C LYS A 109 16.10 -2.88 -11.28
N LYS A 110 14.99 -2.72 -10.55
CA LYS A 110 14.22 -1.49 -10.52
C LYS A 110 13.80 -1.18 -9.09
N THR A 111 14.02 0.05 -8.67
CA THR A 111 13.52 0.56 -7.38
C THR A 111 12.37 1.52 -7.64
N PHE A 112 11.26 1.29 -6.93
CA PHE A 112 10.18 2.25 -6.80
C PHE A 112 10.16 2.80 -5.38
N LYS A 113 9.90 4.09 -5.27
CA LYS A 113 9.80 4.80 -4.00
C LYS A 113 8.35 5.27 -3.84
N TYR A 114 7.71 4.94 -2.71
CA TYR A 114 6.44 5.52 -2.24
C TYR A 114 6.50 6.37 -0.95
N LYS A 115 5.77 7.50 -0.90
CA LYS A 115 5.57 8.33 0.30
C LYS A 115 4.08 8.39 0.62
N PHE A 116 3.71 8.28 1.90
CA PHE A 116 2.38 8.60 2.37
C PHE A 116 2.29 10.07 2.81
N ASP A 117 1.28 10.79 2.31
CA ASP A 117 1.09 12.23 2.48
C ASP A 117 -0.21 12.53 3.23
N GLY A 118 -0.46 11.78 4.31
CA GLY A 118 -1.62 11.93 5.22
C GLY A 118 -2.97 11.49 4.66
N SER A 119 -3.18 11.54 3.35
CA SER A 119 -4.44 11.18 2.67
C SER A 119 -4.27 10.46 1.33
N LYS A 120 -3.03 10.23 0.90
CA LYS A 120 -2.70 9.53 -0.35
C LYS A 120 -1.29 8.96 -0.30
N VAL A 121 -1.04 7.96 -1.13
CA VAL A 121 0.32 7.52 -1.45
C VAL A 121 0.74 8.15 -2.78
N VAL A 122 1.98 8.64 -2.85
CA VAL A 122 2.60 9.19 -4.06
C VAL A 122 3.87 8.41 -4.40
N GLY A 123 4.26 8.40 -5.67
CA GLY A 123 5.50 7.77 -6.16
C GLY A 123 6.58 8.76 -6.56
N ASN A 124 7.79 8.25 -6.87
CA ASN A 124 8.95 9.01 -7.35
C ASN A 124 9.37 10.21 -6.47
N TYR A 125 9.43 10.01 -5.15
CA TYR A 125 9.98 11.00 -4.21
C TYR A 125 11.45 10.73 -3.83
#